data_AF-A0A7S1ZXC6-F1
#
_entry.id   AF-A0A7S1ZXC6-F1
#
_cell.length_a   1.000
_cell.length_b   1.000
_cell.length_c   1.000
_cell.angle_alpha   90.00
_cell.angle_beta   90.00
_cell.angle_gamma   90.00
#
_symmetry.space_group_name_H-M   'P 1'
#
loop_
_entity.id
_entity.type
_entity.pdbx_description
1 polymer ?
#
loop_
_entity_poly.entity_id
_entity_poly.type
_entity_poly.pdbx_seq_one_letter_code
_entity_poly.pdbx_strand_id
1 'polypeptide(L)'
;VSTISFQVFNTFGNIFGLTNDVSPDNLFSGRTLLHFFNLYSNNENQIVKLVKTFESLRDAGEPLVTTLEGLEVIDNEFWGIKGGWTVDVTIIHMFGVPQKFVDELPDDIAPAPDGRERIEFDHFTNPLYASVPNVAPVPPGTPLDFLGNTVEALGFELPVEPARMAHILTSWVIKRAWNGLVGIDGEVKFGGFQELFEEEEEEEEEKEEPTSSSQTYLHFRSQTFTLCALLFWFLL
;
A
#
# COMPACT_ATOMS: atom_id res chain seq x y z
N VAL A 1 10.27 17.95 6.88
CA VAL A 1 9.28 17.07 6.22
C VAL A 1 9.60 15.66 6.68
N SER A 2 8.66 14.94 7.28
CA SER A 2 8.90 13.55 7.71
C SER A 2 9.08 12.64 6.49
N THR A 3 9.79 11.52 6.65
CA THR A 3 9.94 10.51 5.59
C THR A 3 8.58 10.03 5.11
N ILE A 4 7.62 9.80 6.02
CA ILE A 4 6.24 9.41 5.69
C ILE A 4 5.56 10.47 4.82
N SER A 5 5.65 11.75 5.18
CA SER A 5 5.05 12.82 4.37
C SER A 5 5.54 12.74 2.93
N PHE A 6 6.86 12.70 2.74
CA PHE A 6 7.46 12.64 1.41
C PHE A 6 7.01 11.40 0.62
N GLN A 7 6.96 10.22 1.25
CA GLN A 7 6.50 8.99 0.63
C GLN A 7 5.02 9.08 0.23
N VAL A 8 4.15 9.51 1.15
CA VAL A 8 2.71 9.67 0.88
C VAL A 8 2.47 10.64 -0.28
N PHE A 9 3.15 11.79 -0.29
CA PHE A 9 3.02 12.75 -1.40
C PHE A 9 3.50 12.17 -2.73
N ASN A 10 4.59 11.40 -2.77
CA ASN A 10 5.10 10.83 -4.02
C ASN A 10 4.26 9.63 -4.51
N THR A 11 3.80 8.79 -3.60
CA THR A 11 3.02 7.58 -3.91
C THR A 11 1.57 7.92 -4.23
N PHE A 12 0.93 8.76 -3.40
CA PHE A 12 -0.51 9.04 -3.48
C PHE A 12 -0.82 10.45 -3.97
N GLY A 13 0.13 11.39 -4.01
CA GLY A 13 -0.18 12.76 -4.44
C GLY A 13 -0.80 12.82 -5.84
N ASN A 14 -0.33 11.99 -6.76
CA ASN A 14 -0.87 11.93 -8.12
C ASN A 14 -2.35 11.54 -8.18
N ILE A 15 -2.84 10.68 -7.25
CA ILE A 15 -4.25 10.28 -7.26
C ILE A 15 -5.22 11.37 -6.80
N PHE A 16 -4.68 12.41 -6.14
CA PHE A 16 -5.37 13.62 -5.72
C PHE A 16 -4.93 14.87 -6.50
N GLY A 17 -4.24 14.69 -7.64
CA GLY A 17 -3.82 15.81 -8.49
C GLY A 17 -2.72 16.70 -7.90
N LEU A 18 -2.03 16.26 -6.85
CA LEU A 18 -0.89 16.98 -6.27
C LEU A 18 0.40 16.66 -7.04
N THR A 19 1.11 17.69 -7.50
CA THR A 19 2.38 17.52 -8.21
C THR A 19 3.38 18.61 -7.83
N ASN A 20 4.68 18.29 -7.84
CA ASN A 20 5.79 19.21 -7.55
C ASN A 20 6.26 20.01 -8.78
N ASP A 21 5.61 19.86 -9.94
CA ASP A 21 6.16 20.33 -11.22
C ASP A 21 5.11 21.10 -12.01
N VAL A 22 5.22 22.43 -11.95
CA VAL A 22 4.26 23.44 -12.43
C VAL A 22 4.44 23.76 -13.92
N SER A 23 5.11 22.90 -14.69
CA SER A 23 5.40 23.19 -16.10
C SER A 23 4.15 23.11 -16.98
N PRO A 24 3.76 24.21 -17.67
CA PRO A 24 2.57 24.26 -18.54
C PRO A 24 2.60 23.32 -19.75
N ASP A 25 3.78 22.82 -20.13
CA ASP A 25 3.96 22.06 -21.39
C ASP A 25 3.59 20.57 -21.26
N ASN A 26 3.11 20.13 -20.09
CA ASN A 26 2.86 18.73 -19.74
C ASN A 26 1.37 18.38 -19.66
N LEU A 27 0.52 18.96 -20.51
CA LEU A 27 -0.93 18.70 -20.55
C LEU A 27 -1.31 17.25 -20.92
N PHE A 28 -0.39 16.49 -21.53
CA PHE A 28 -0.48 15.04 -21.76
C PHE A 28 0.45 14.22 -20.87
N SER A 29 1.02 14.82 -19.82
CA SER A 29 1.79 14.07 -18.82
C SER A 29 0.87 13.03 -18.16
N GLY A 30 1.44 11.95 -17.66
CA GLY A 30 0.72 10.84 -16.99
C GLY A 30 -0.12 11.23 -15.75
N ARG A 31 -0.38 12.52 -15.53
CA ARG A 31 -0.86 13.16 -14.30
C ARG A 31 -2.36 13.40 -14.30
N THR A 32 -2.95 13.85 -15.41
CA THR A 32 -4.42 13.81 -15.60
C THR A 32 -4.91 12.37 -15.62
N LEU A 33 -4.04 11.44 -16.05
CA LEU A 33 -4.36 10.02 -16.07
C LEU A 33 -4.66 9.53 -14.66
N LEU A 34 -3.93 9.94 -13.63
CA LEU A 34 -4.07 9.32 -12.31
C LEU A 34 -4.95 10.10 -11.32
N HIS A 35 -5.45 11.28 -11.67
CA HIS A 35 -6.29 12.07 -10.78
C HIS A 35 -7.71 11.49 -10.71
N PHE A 36 -8.05 10.83 -9.61
CA PHE A 36 -9.33 10.13 -9.43
C PHE A 36 -10.20 10.71 -8.32
N PHE A 37 -9.58 11.31 -7.31
CA PHE A 37 -10.27 11.69 -6.08
C PHE A 37 -10.12 13.17 -5.76
N ASN A 38 -11.18 13.76 -5.21
CA ASN A 38 -11.13 15.11 -4.66
C ASN A 38 -10.24 15.13 -3.41
N LEU A 39 -9.17 15.93 -3.46
CA LEU A 39 -8.26 16.14 -2.33
C LEU A 39 -8.97 16.59 -1.04
N TYR A 40 -10.09 17.30 -1.17
CA TYR A 40 -10.86 17.86 -0.06
C TYR A 40 -12.19 17.13 0.22
N SER A 41 -12.28 15.84 -0.14
CA SER A 41 -13.43 15.00 0.20
C SER A 41 -13.77 15.11 1.69
N ASN A 42 -15.06 15.11 2.05
CA ASN A 42 -15.54 15.27 3.43
C ASN A 42 -15.07 16.57 4.14
N ASN A 43 -14.78 17.63 3.39
CA ASN A 43 -14.24 18.89 3.89
C ASN A 43 -12.87 18.76 4.59
N GLU A 44 -12.14 17.69 4.32
CA GLU A 44 -10.81 17.42 4.89
C GLU A 44 -9.78 17.17 3.80
N ASN A 45 -8.56 17.66 4.00
CA ASN A 45 -7.45 17.34 3.12
C ASN A 45 -7.01 15.88 3.33
N GLN A 46 -7.38 15.02 2.39
CA GLN A 46 -7.22 13.56 2.49
C GLN A 46 -5.75 13.11 2.55
N ILE A 47 -4.85 13.84 1.88
CA ILE A 47 -3.41 13.55 1.97
C ILE A 47 -2.86 13.90 3.35
N VAL A 48 -3.25 15.04 3.93
CA VAL A 48 -2.84 15.39 5.30
C VAL A 48 -3.41 14.40 6.31
N LYS A 49 -4.67 13.97 6.15
CA LYS A 49 -5.27 12.91 6.95
C LYS A 49 -4.47 11.61 6.87
N LEU A 50 -4.12 11.17 5.66
CA LEU A 50 -3.33 9.96 5.43
C LEU A 50 -1.95 10.04 6.08
N VAL A 51 -1.23 11.16 5.92
CA VAL A 51 0.08 11.37 6.55
C VAL A 51 -0.01 11.24 8.07
N LYS A 52 -0.94 11.95 8.71
CA LYS A 52 -1.10 11.91 10.17
C LYS A 52 -1.44 10.50 10.67
N THR A 53 -2.29 9.81 9.92
CA THR A 53 -2.70 8.44 10.23
C THR A 53 -1.51 7.48 10.18
N PHE A 54 -0.70 7.55 9.12
CA PHE A 54 0.51 6.74 8.99
C PHE A 54 1.59 7.10 9.99
N GLU A 55 1.77 8.37 10.34
CA GLU A 55 2.68 8.76 11.43
C GLU A 55 2.22 8.16 12.77
N SER A 56 0.93 8.24 13.09
CA SER A 56 0.38 7.66 14.32
C SER A 56 0.54 6.12 14.37
N LEU A 57 0.34 5.43 13.25
CA LEU A 57 0.54 3.98 13.14
C LEU A 57 2.02 3.58 13.23
N ARG A 58 2.92 4.28 12.53
CA ARG A 58 4.36 4.02 12.58
C ARG A 58 4.88 4.19 14.00
N ASP A 59 4.51 5.28 14.66
CA ASP A 59 4.97 5.59 16.02
C ASP A 59 4.39 4.58 17.05
N ALA A 60 3.28 3.91 16.73
CA ALA A 60 2.74 2.77 17.47
C ALA A 60 3.40 1.42 17.13
N GLY A 61 4.33 1.38 16.18
CA GLY A 61 4.96 0.17 15.66
C GLY A 61 4.04 -0.73 14.85
N GLU A 62 2.87 -0.22 14.42
CA GLU A 62 1.86 -0.93 13.64
C GLU A 62 2.14 -0.85 12.12
N PRO A 63 1.55 -1.74 11.32
CA PRO A 63 1.61 -1.59 9.87
C PRO A 63 0.82 -0.36 9.39
N LEU A 64 1.22 0.19 8.25
CA LEU A 64 0.59 1.38 7.66
C LEU A 64 -0.62 0.97 6.82
N VAL A 65 -1.71 0.62 7.50
CA VAL A 65 -3.00 0.27 6.88
C VAL A 65 -4.06 1.22 7.39
N THR A 66 -4.87 1.77 6.50
CA THR A 66 -6.02 2.63 6.85
C THR A 66 -7.03 2.69 5.71
N THR A 67 -8.25 3.13 6.01
CA THR A 67 -9.29 3.39 5.02
C THR A 67 -9.54 4.90 4.95
N LEU A 68 -9.47 5.45 3.73
CA LEU A 68 -9.99 6.78 3.44
C LEU A 68 -11.46 6.64 3.04
N GLU A 69 -12.35 6.93 3.98
CA GLU A 69 -13.80 6.84 3.78
C GLU A 69 -14.35 8.04 3.00
N GLY A 70 -15.39 7.81 2.21
CA GLY A 70 -16.18 8.81 1.51
C GLY A 70 -15.36 9.68 0.56
N LEU A 71 -14.37 9.11 -0.13
CA LEU A 71 -13.62 9.83 -1.15
C LEU A 71 -14.51 10.14 -2.34
N GLU A 72 -14.70 11.42 -2.64
CA GLU A 72 -15.44 11.87 -3.81
C GLU A 72 -14.63 11.58 -5.08
N VAL A 73 -15.20 10.78 -5.97
CA VAL A 73 -14.63 10.52 -7.28
C VAL A 73 -14.91 11.71 -8.20
N ILE A 74 -13.88 12.18 -8.88
CA ILE A 74 -13.96 13.28 -9.85
C ILE A 74 -13.98 12.75 -11.28
N ASP A 75 -14.44 13.58 -12.22
CA ASP A 75 -14.39 13.25 -13.64
C ASP A 75 -12.94 13.02 -14.11
N ASN A 76 -12.73 11.91 -14.80
CA ASN A 76 -11.47 11.60 -15.48
C ASN A 76 -11.76 11.10 -16.90
N GLU A 77 -11.72 12.02 -17.87
CA GLU A 77 -12.05 11.73 -19.27
C GLU A 77 -11.15 10.67 -19.91
N PHE A 78 -9.87 10.61 -19.50
CA PHE A 78 -8.93 9.66 -20.07
C PHE A 78 -9.32 8.21 -19.79
N TRP A 79 -9.74 7.92 -18.55
CA TRP A 79 -10.21 6.60 -18.16
C TRP A 79 -11.72 6.40 -18.36
N GLY A 80 -12.43 7.42 -18.88
CA GLY A 80 -13.88 7.38 -19.03
C GLY A 80 -14.64 7.36 -17.69
N ILE A 81 -14.03 7.83 -16.61
CA ILE A 81 -14.67 7.88 -15.28
C ILE A 81 -15.54 9.13 -15.20
N LYS A 82 -16.82 8.93 -14.86
CA LYS A 82 -17.72 10.00 -14.44
C LYS A 82 -17.70 10.08 -12.92
N GLY A 83 -17.45 11.26 -12.36
CA GLY A 83 -17.43 11.52 -10.93
C GLY A 83 -18.82 11.72 -10.34
N GLY A 84 -18.85 12.19 -9.09
CA GLY A 84 -20.08 12.49 -8.34
C GLY A 84 -20.59 11.35 -7.44
N TRP A 85 -19.85 10.24 -7.38
CA TRP A 85 -20.04 9.16 -6.41
C TRP A 85 -18.90 9.16 -5.40
N THR A 86 -19.08 8.42 -4.31
CA THR A 86 -18.09 8.28 -3.24
C THR A 86 -17.60 6.84 -3.16
N VAL A 87 -16.36 6.67 -2.69
CA VAL A 87 -15.76 5.37 -2.41
C VAL A 87 -14.98 5.37 -1.13
N ASP A 88 -14.87 4.21 -0.53
CA ASP A 88 -13.93 3.95 0.55
C ASP A 88 -12.69 3.29 -0.05
N VAL A 89 -11.51 3.81 0.28
CA VAL A 89 -10.24 3.30 -0.24
C VAL A 89 -9.37 2.83 0.89
N THR A 90 -9.23 1.51 1.00
CA THR A 90 -8.26 0.88 1.90
C THR A 90 -6.86 0.92 1.30
N ILE A 91 -5.92 1.52 2.03
CA ILE A 91 -4.54 1.71 1.61
C ILE A 91 -3.65 0.86 2.51
N ILE A 92 -2.85 0.00 1.88
CA ILE A 92 -1.76 -0.73 2.52
C ILE A 92 -0.45 -0.13 2.00
N HIS A 93 0.27 0.61 2.85
CA HIS A 93 1.55 1.20 2.46
C HIS A 93 2.71 0.42 3.04
N MET A 94 3.32 -0.42 2.22
CA MET A 94 4.51 -1.21 2.58
C MET A 94 5.77 -0.35 2.56
N PHE A 95 5.88 0.57 3.52
CA PHE A 95 7.07 1.39 3.72
C PHE A 95 7.74 1.06 5.04
N GLY A 96 8.95 0.51 4.94
CA GLY A 96 9.72 0.07 6.08
C GLY A 96 9.16 -1.17 6.78
N VAL A 97 9.76 -1.50 7.91
CA VAL A 97 9.48 -2.69 8.72
C VAL A 97 8.89 -2.21 10.06
N PRO A 98 7.64 -2.56 10.38
CA PRO A 98 7.01 -2.16 11.64
C PRO A 98 7.77 -2.73 12.85
N GLN A 99 7.95 -1.94 13.91
CA GLN A 99 8.65 -2.39 15.12
C GLN A 99 8.03 -3.65 15.72
N LYS A 100 6.68 -3.74 15.77
CA LYS A 100 5.99 -4.92 16.31
C LYS A 100 6.25 -6.20 15.51
N PHE A 101 6.47 -6.09 14.20
CA PHE A 101 6.86 -7.24 13.40
C PHE A 101 8.23 -7.77 13.85
N VAL A 102 9.17 -6.87 14.08
CA VAL A 102 10.54 -7.20 14.52
C VAL A 102 10.53 -7.82 15.91
N ASP A 103 9.72 -7.29 16.82
CA ASP A 103 9.58 -7.79 18.19
C ASP A 103 9.02 -9.22 18.24
N GLU A 104 8.24 -9.62 17.22
CA GLU A 104 7.68 -10.97 17.07
C GLU A 104 8.63 -11.94 16.32
N LEU A 105 9.68 -11.45 15.66
CA LEU A 105 10.64 -12.31 14.98
C LEU A 105 11.58 -12.99 16.00
N PRO A 106 11.85 -14.31 15.84
CA PRO A 106 12.89 -14.97 16.62
C PRO A 106 14.24 -14.23 16.56
N ASP A 107 15.01 -14.27 17.65
CA ASP A 107 16.26 -13.50 17.81
C ASP A 107 17.34 -13.86 16.78
N ASP A 108 17.32 -15.10 16.27
CA ASP A 108 18.25 -15.61 15.26
C ASP A 108 17.87 -15.23 13.83
N ILE A 109 16.67 -14.66 13.62
CA ILE A 109 16.19 -14.21 12.32
C ILE A 109 16.52 -12.74 12.11
N ALA A 110 17.24 -12.42 11.04
CA ALA A 110 17.71 -11.06 10.76
C ALA A 110 18.42 -10.40 11.97
N PRO A 111 19.45 -11.04 12.56
CA PRO A 111 20.12 -10.50 13.74
C PRO A 111 20.79 -9.16 13.41
N ALA A 112 20.77 -8.24 14.37
CA ALA A 112 21.43 -6.96 14.24
C ALA A 112 22.96 -7.13 14.24
N PRO A 113 23.72 -6.28 13.51
CA PRO A 113 25.16 -6.16 13.70
C PRO A 113 25.50 -5.72 15.13
N ASP A 114 26.68 -6.09 15.63
CA ASP A 114 27.14 -5.72 16.97
C ASP A 114 26.99 -4.21 17.24
N GLY A 115 26.30 -3.88 18.33
CA GLY A 115 26.10 -2.50 18.78
C GLY A 115 25.03 -1.70 18.02
N ARG A 116 24.17 -2.38 17.24
CA ARG A 116 23.02 -1.76 16.54
C ARG A 116 21.71 -2.39 16.96
N GLU A 117 20.63 -1.65 16.76
CA GLU A 117 19.26 -2.16 16.90
C GLU A 117 18.91 -3.05 15.71
N ARG A 118 17.90 -3.93 15.84
CA ARG A 118 17.45 -4.79 14.71
C ARG A 118 16.89 -3.99 13.54
N ILE A 119 16.24 -2.87 13.85
CA ILE A 119 15.80 -1.89 12.85
C ILE A 119 16.27 -0.49 13.19
N GLU A 120 16.61 0.28 12.16
CA GLU A 120 16.91 1.71 12.24
C GLU A 120 16.27 2.40 11.04
N PHE A 121 15.63 3.56 11.24
CA PHE A 121 14.93 4.30 10.18
C PHE A 121 13.91 3.42 9.42
N ASP A 122 13.17 2.58 10.14
CA ASP A 122 12.18 1.65 9.59
C ASP A 122 12.79 0.57 8.66
N HIS A 123 14.10 0.29 8.73
CA HIS A 123 14.76 -0.75 7.92
C HIS A 123 15.56 -1.72 8.79
N PHE A 124 15.63 -2.99 8.38
CA PHE A 124 16.55 -3.94 9.00
C PHE A 124 17.99 -3.43 8.91
N THR A 125 18.70 -3.48 10.03
CA THR A 125 20.14 -3.19 10.06
C THR A 125 20.98 -4.37 9.56
N ASN A 126 20.39 -5.57 9.54
CA ASN A 126 20.97 -6.75 8.92
C ASN A 126 21.13 -6.53 7.40
N PRO A 127 22.36 -6.54 6.85
CA PRO A 127 22.60 -6.23 5.45
C PRO A 127 21.86 -7.14 4.46
N LEU A 128 21.58 -8.39 4.85
CA LEU A 128 20.84 -9.32 4.00
C LEU A 128 19.40 -8.85 3.80
N TYR A 129 18.75 -8.37 4.87
CA TYR A 129 17.34 -7.98 4.88
C TYR A 129 17.10 -6.48 4.70
N ALA A 130 18.15 -5.68 4.48
CA ALA A 130 18.07 -4.22 4.37
C ALA A 130 17.12 -3.74 3.24
N SER A 131 16.87 -4.56 2.23
CA SER A 131 15.95 -4.27 1.13
C SER A 131 14.49 -4.58 1.47
N VAL A 132 14.16 -5.27 2.56
CA VAL A 132 12.77 -5.57 2.93
C VAL A 132 12.06 -4.28 3.41
N PRO A 133 10.80 -4.02 3.00
CA PRO A 133 9.94 -4.81 2.10
C PRO A 133 10.18 -4.59 0.60
N ASN A 134 10.99 -3.60 0.22
CA ASN A 134 11.28 -3.17 -1.15
C ASN A 134 12.31 -4.08 -1.86
N VAL A 135 12.02 -5.37 -1.94
CA VAL A 135 12.85 -6.33 -2.67
C VAL A 135 12.73 -6.06 -4.16
N ALA A 136 13.86 -5.91 -4.85
CA ALA A 136 13.87 -5.64 -6.29
C ALA A 136 13.03 -6.70 -7.04
N PRO A 137 12.03 -6.28 -7.83
CA PRO A 137 11.16 -7.24 -8.50
C PRO A 137 11.96 -8.00 -9.57
N VAL A 138 11.81 -9.31 -9.59
CA VAL A 138 12.13 -10.11 -10.77
C VAL A 138 10.97 -9.91 -11.76
N PRO A 139 11.20 -9.39 -12.98
CA PRO A 139 10.11 -9.17 -13.93
C PRO A 139 9.37 -10.48 -14.21
N PRO A 140 8.02 -10.50 -14.13
CA PRO A 140 7.24 -11.69 -14.45
C PRO A 140 7.48 -12.11 -15.92
N GLY A 141 7.73 -13.40 -16.13
CA GLY A 141 8.06 -13.94 -17.45
C GLY A 141 9.55 -13.89 -17.82
N THR A 142 10.42 -13.45 -16.88
CA THR A 142 11.86 -13.63 -17.04
C THR A 142 12.17 -15.14 -17.05
N PRO A 143 12.71 -15.71 -18.15
CA PRO A 143 13.05 -17.13 -18.19
C PRO A 143 14.01 -17.48 -17.05
N LEU A 144 13.83 -18.65 -16.41
CA LEU A 144 14.71 -19.13 -15.34
C LEU A 144 16.19 -19.15 -15.78
N ASP A 145 16.44 -19.43 -17.05
CA ASP A 145 17.75 -19.44 -17.70
C ASP A 145 18.28 -18.02 -17.95
N PHE A 146 17.41 -17.02 -18.11
CA PHE A 146 17.81 -15.61 -18.13
C PHE A 146 18.17 -15.15 -16.72
N LEU A 147 17.47 -15.61 -15.68
CA LEU A 147 17.88 -15.40 -14.30
C LEU A 147 19.24 -16.05 -14.04
N GLY A 148 19.43 -17.32 -14.38
CA GLY A 148 20.71 -18.03 -14.20
C GLY A 148 21.89 -17.35 -14.90
N ASN A 149 21.75 -17.00 -16.18
CA ASN A 149 22.82 -16.37 -16.96
C ASN A 149 23.08 -14.89 -16.56
N THR A 150 22.07 -14.17 -16.09
CA THR A 150 22.20 -12.75 -15.67
C THR A 150 22.67 -12.62 -14.22
N VAL A 151 22.30 -13.57 -13.35
CA VAL A 151 22.86 -13.74 -11.99
C VAL A 151 24.37 -13.98 -12.07
N GLU A 152 24.81 -14.83 -13.01
CA GLU A 152 26.23 -15.15 -13.21
C GLU A 152 27.02 -14.03 -13.93
N ALA A 153 26.39 -13.33 -14.89
CA ALA A 153 27.04 -12.24 -15.65
C ALA A 153 27.05 -10.87 -14.93
N LEU A 154 26.08 -10.59 -14.05
CA LEU A 154 25.99 -9.34 -13.27
C LEU A 154 26.27 -9.52 -11.78
N GLY A 155 26.53 -10.74 -11.30
CA GLY A 155 26.79 -11.02 -9.88
C GLY A 155 25.59 -10.80 -8.95
N PHE A 156 24.37 -10.75 -9.49
CA PHE A 156 23.15 -10.57 -8.69
C PHE A 156 22.61 -11.93 -8.25
N GLU A 157 22.88 -12.36 -7.02
CA GLU A 157 22.09 -13.46 -6.44
C GLU A 157 20.64 -13.01 -6.25
N LEU A 158 19.69 -13.86 -6.66
CA LEU A 158 18.28 -13.65 -6.34
C LEU A 158 18.13 -13.61 -4.82
N PRO A 159 17.61 -12.54 -4.22
CA PRO A 159 17.53 -12.40 -2.78
C PRO A 159 16.36 -13.24 -2.23
N VAL A 160 16.51 -14.57 -2.25
CA VAL A 160 15.47 -15.53 -1.85
C VAL A 160 15.06 -15.32 -0.40
N GLU A 161 16.03 -15.10 0.50
CA GLU A 161 15.76 -14.84 1.92
C GLU A 161 15.01 -13.51 2.12
N PRO A 162 15.46 -12.37 1.56
CA PRO A 162 14.70 -11.12 1.63
C PRO A 162 13.31 -11.20 0.99
N ALA A 163 13.16 -11.89 -0.14
CA ALA A 163 11.87 -12.10 -0.78
C ALA A 163 10.92 -12.90 0.13
N ARG A 164 11.43 -13.96 0.78
CA ARG A 164 10.65 -14.72 1.76
C ARG A 164 10.27 -13.87 2.97
N MET A 165 11.21 -13.07 3.49
CA MET A 165 10.94 -12.15 4.60
C MET A 165 9.88 -11.11 4.22
N ALA A 166 9.94 -10.55 3.01
CA ALA A 166 8.94 -9.63 2.51
C ALA A 166 7.55 -10.29 2.39
N HIS A 167 7.47 -11.55 1.94
CA HIS A 167 6.20 -12.29 1.93
C HIS A 167 5.67 -12.53 3.35
N ILE A 168 6.53 -12.94 4.29
CA ILE A 168 6.16 -13.14 5.70
C ILE A 168 5.64 -11.83 6.30
N LEU A 169 6.34 -10.73 6.06
CA LEU A 169 5.93 -9.39 6.49
C LEU A 169 4.56 -9.02 5.90
N THR A 170 4.33 -9.20 4.60
CA THR A 170 3.02 -8.93 3.97
C THR A 170 1.91 -9.78 4.60
N SER A 171 2.12 -11.07 4.84
CA SER A 171 1.15 -11.92 5.53
C SER A 171 0.91 -11.47 6.97
N TRP A 172 1.98 -11.03 7.66
CA TRP A 172 1.88 -10.47 9.01
C TRP A 172 1.05 -9.19 9.03
N VAL A 173 1.23 -8.29 8.06
CA VAL A 173 0.44 -7.05 7.95
C VAL A 173 -1.06 -7.35 7.89
N ILE A 174 -1.47 -8.27 7.02
CA ILE A 174 -2.88 -8.68 6.90
C ILE A 174 -3.39 -9.28 8.21
N LYS A 175 -2.64 -10.21 8.80
CA LYS A 175 -3.01 -10.84 10.07
C LYS A 175 -3.14 -9.80 11.20
N ARG A 176 -2.19 -8.87 11.29
CA ARG A 176 -2.12 -7.85 12.34
C ARG A 176 -3.28 -6.87 12.25
N ALA A 177 -3.65 -6.49 11.03
CA ALA A 177 -4.74 -5.56 10.76
C ALA A 177 -6.12 -6.22 10.65
N TRP A 178 -6.24 -7.53 10.89
CA TRP A 178 -7.51 -8.27 10.70
C TRP A 178 -8.66 -7.68 11.52
N ASN A 179 -8.43 -7.40 12.80
CA ASN A 179 -9.41 -6.82 13.74
C ASN A 179 -9.24 -5.30 13.92
N GLY A 180 -8.56 -4.64 12.99
CA GLY A 180 -8.28 -3.22 13.06
C GLY A 180 -6.93 -2.86 13.69
N LEU A 181 -6.60 -1.58 13.61
CA LEU A 181 -5.35 -1.01 14.10
C LEU A 181 -5.61 0.25 14.91
N VAL A 182 -4.85 0.41 15.98
CA VAL A 182 -4.92 1.56 16.89
C VAL A 182 -3.60 2.33 16.82
N GLY A 183 -3.71 3.64 16.65
CA GLY A 183 -2.57 4.55 16.60
C GLY A 183 -1.94 4.80 17.99
N ILE A 184 -0.85 5.56 18.02
CA ILE A 184 -0.15 5.89 19.28
C ILE A 184 -1.00 6.77 20.20
N ASP A 185 -1.97 7.47 19.64
CA ASP A 185 -2.98 8.29 20.33
C ASP A 185 -4.10 7.45 20.98
N GLY A 186 -4.12 6.13 20.76
CA GLY A 186 -5.18 5.24 21.26
C GLY A 186 -6.46 5.27 20.41
N GLU A 187 -6.48 6.01 19.30
CA GLU A 187 -7.61 6.05 18.39
C GLU A 187 -7.52 4.96 17.33
N VAL A 188 -8.67 4.43 16.90
CA VAL A 188 -8.76 3.50 15.78
C VAL A 188 -8.37 4.22 14.50
N LYS A 189 -7.41 3.65 13.77
CA LYS A 189 -6.91 4.17 12.47
C LYS A 189 -7.30 3.28 11.29
N PHE A 190 -7.73 2.05 11.58
CA PHE A 190 -8.28 1.09 10.62
C PHE A 190 -9.25 0.18 11.35
N GLY A 191 -10.47 0.01 10.84
CA GLY A 191 -11.53 -0.81 11.47
C GLY A 191 -11.24 -2.30 11.43
N GLY A 192 -10.61 -2.77 10.35
CA GLY A 192 -10.13 -4.13 10.20
C GLY A 192 -10.44 -4.69 8.84
N PHE A 193 -9.70 -5.74 8.45
CA PHE A 193 -10.06 -6.49 7.25
C PHE A 193 -11.33 -7.32 7.46
N GLN A 194 -11.60 -7.74 8.69
CA GLN A 194 -12.79 -8.54 9.00
C GLN A 194 -14.08 -7.80 8.62
N GLU A 195 -14.21 -6.53 9.03
CA GLU A 195 -15.39 -5.70 8.71
C GLU A 195 -15.62 -5.59 7.20
N LEU A 196 -14.54 -5.43 6.42
CA LEU A 196 -14.60 -5.34 4.95
C LEU A 196 -15.10 -6.62 4.28
N PHE A 197 -14.96 -7.79 4.92
CA PHE A 197 -15.39 -9.09 4.36
C PHE A 197 -16.72 -9.56 4.93
N GLU A 198 -17.11 -9.13 6.13
CA GLU A 198 -18.38 -9.51 6.76
C GLU A 198 -19.55 -8.63 6.28
N GLU A 199 -19.31 -7.36 5.93
CA GLU A 199 -20.34 -6.48 5.35
C GLU A 199 -20.91 -7.02 4.01
N GLU A 200 -20.15 -7.85 3.28
CA GLU A 200 -20.60 -8.43 2.01
C GLU A 200 -21.57 -9.61 2.21
N GLU A 201 -21.45 -10.40 3.29
CA GLU A 201 -22.32 -11.56 3.54
C GLU A 201 -23.77 -11.13 3.91
N GLU A 202 -23.91 -10.03 4.65
CA GLU A 202 -25.24 -9.50 5.03
C GLU A 202 -25.97 -8.83 3.86
N GLU A 203 -25.24 -8.16 2.94
CA GLU A 203 -25.84 -7.54 1.75
C GLU A 203 -26.28 -8.55 0.67
N GLU A 204 -25.63 -9.72 0.60
CA GLU A 204 -26.01 -10.79 -0.33
C GLU A 204 -27.24 -11.57 0.15
N GLU A 205 -27.42 -11.78 1.46
CA GLU A 205 -28.63 -12.41 2.01
C GLU A 205 -29.90 -11.54 1.82
N GLU A 206 -29.78 -10.20 1.79
CA GLU A 206 -30.90 -9.30 1.54
C GLU A 206 -31.26 -9.12 0.06
N LYS A 207 -30.38 -9.51 -0.88
CA LYS A 207 -30.56 -9.30 -2.34
C LYS A 207 -31.00 -10.55 -3.12
N GLU A 208 -31.49 -11.61 -2.47
CA GLU A 208 -32.18 -12.75 -3.13
C GLU A 208 -33.56 -12.38 -3.78
N GLU A 209 -33.74 -11.14 -4.27
CA GLU A 209 -34.71 -10.83 -5.33
C GLU A 209 -33.97 -10.32 -6.58
N PRO A 210 -34.26 -10.87 -7.78
CA PRO A 210 -33.38 -10.71 -8.94
C PRO A 210 -33.56 -9.33 -9.58
N THR A 211 -32.69 -8.38 -9.24
CA THR A 211 -32.46 -7.21 -10.09
C THR A 211 -30.99 -7.06 -10.44
N SER A 212 -30.69 -7.41 -11.69
CA SER A 212 -29.42 -7.19 -12.38
C SER A 212 -29.01 -5.71 -12.36
N SER A 213 -28.10 -5.33 -11.47
CA SER A 213 -27.24 -4.15 -11.65
C SER A 213 -25.79 -4.59 -11.56
N SER A 214 -25.11 -4.64 -12.70
CA SER A 214 -23.70 -4.98 -12.81
C SER A 214 -22.84 -3.84 -12.26
N GLN A 215 -22.10 -4.09 -11.18
CA GLN A 215 -21.00 -3.24 -10.76
C GLN A 215 -19.84 -3.36 -11.78
N THR A 216 -19.21 -2.23 -12.12
CA THR A 216 -18.14 -2.15 -13.13
C THR A 216 -16.79 -2.00 -12.44
N TYR A 217 -15.82 -2.84 -12.83
CA TYR A 217 -14.48 -2.92 -12.24
C TYR A 217 -13.47 -2.04 -13.01
N LEU A 218 -12.64 -1.28 -12.28
CA LEU A 218 -11.51 -0.52 -12.82
C LEU A 218 -10.19 -1.15 -12.39
N HIS A 219 -9.47 -1.75 -13.34
CA HIS A 219 -8.15 -2.35 -13.11
C HIS A 219 -7.04 -1.33 -13.40
N PHE A 220 -6.34 -0.86 -12.38
CA PHE A 220 -5.13 -0.03 -12.53
C PHE A 220 -3.86 -0.90 -12.50
N ARG A 221 -3.12 -0.94 -13.61
CA ARG A 221 -1.74 -1.45 -13.66
C ARG A 221 -0.77 -0.28 -13.67
N SER A 222 -0.19 0.06 -12.52
CA SER A 222 0.98 0.95 -12.43
C SER A 222 2.23 0.12 -12.12
N GLN A 223 3.28 0.25 -12.95
CA GLN A 223 4.53 -0.53 -12.88
C GLN A 223 5.52 0.00 -11.83
N THR A 224 5.07 0.30 -10.62
CA THR A 224 5.98 0.59 -9.50
C THR A 224 5.38 -0.09 -8.29
N PHE A 225 6.00 -1.18 -7.83
CA PHE A 225 5.53 -1.99 -6.72
C PHE A 225 5.64 -1.22 -5.39
N THR A 226 4.80 -0.21 -5.19
CA THR A 226 4.01 -0.14 -3.97
C THR A 226 2.87 -1.12 -4.22
N LEU A 227 2.76 -2.17 -3.40
CA LEU A 227 1.57 -3.01 -3.41
C LEU A 227 0.42 -2.16 -2.84
N CYS A 228 -0.07 -1.17 -3.59
CA CYS A 228 -1.43 -0.69 -3.43
C CYS A 228 -2.30 -1.85 -3.89
N ALA A 229 -2.53 -2.82 -3.01
CA ALA A 229 -3.62 -3.75 -3.19
C ALA A 229 -4.90 -2.91 -3.01
N LEU A 230 -5.34 -2.27 -4.09
CA LEU A 230 -6.77 -2.12 -4.33
C LEU A 230 -7.26 -3.56 -4.49
N LEU A 231 -7.66 -4.17 -3.38
CA LEU A 231 -8.28 -5.49 -3.37
C LEU A 231 -9.63 -5.34 -4.08
N PHE A 232 -9.65 -5.62 -5.38
CA PHE A 232 -10.84 -5.98 -6.14
C PHE A 232 -10.55 -7.36 -6.70
N TRP A 233 -11.18 -8.40 -6.16
CA TRP A 233 -10.96 -9.77 -6.62
C TRP A 233 -12.10 -10.26 -7.53
N PHE A 234 -11.72 -10.98 -8.59
CA PHE A 234 -12.54 -11.69 -9.57
C PHE A 234 -12.91 -13.11 -9.08
N LEU A 235 -14.19 -13.42 -8.91
CA LEU A 235 -14.66 -14.81 -8.74
C LEU A 235 -14.41 -15.62 -10.04
N LEU A 236 -13.77 -16.79 -9.87
CA LEU A 236 -13.95 -17.96 -10.74
C LEU A 236 -14.79 -18.98 -9.96
#